data_AF-A0A944GKN5-F1
#
_entry.id   AF-A0A944GKN5-F1
#
_cell.length_a   1.000
_cell.length_b   1.000
_cell.length_c   1.000
_cell.angle_alpha   90.00
_cell.angle_beta   90.00
_cell.angle_gamma   90.00
#
_symmetry.space_group_name_H-M   'P 1'
#
loop_
_entity.id
_entity.type
_entity.pdbx_description
1 polymer ?
#
loop_
_entity_poly.entity_id
_entity_poly.type
_entity_poly.pdbx_seq_one_letter_code
_entity_poly.pdbx_strand_id
1 'polypeptide(L)' 'AHSYGTTFDIAHNNFYPIPKFDKGPGKSLSNNELKHLLGHVLYRLRMQKKCWVLIEENQRCYHITSNS' A
#
# COMPACT_ATOMS: atom_id res chain seq x y z
N ALA A 1 -12.56 16.25 -1.42
CA ALA A 1 -11.11 16.54 -1.47
C ALA A 1 -10.52 15.77 -2.64
N HIS A 2 -10.35 16.40 -3.81
CA HIS A 2 -9.87 15.70 -5.02
C HIS A 2 -9.30 16.65 -6.09
N SER A 3 -8.96 17.89 -5.74
CA SER A 3 -8.78 18.95 -6.75
C SER A 3 -7.51 18.86 -7.60
N TYR A 4 -6.60 17.91 -7.34
CA TYR A 4 -5.35 17.75 -8.12
C TYR A 4 -5.00 16.29 -8.49
N GLY A 5 -5.86 15.30 -8.19
CA GLY A 5 -5.56 13.89 -8.48
C GLY A 5 -4.35 13.30 -7.73
N THR A 6 -3.83 14.01 -6.72
CA THR A 6 -2.65 13.62 -5.94
C THR A 6 -2.98 12.70 -4.77
N THR A 7 -4.26 12.39 -4.55
CA THR A 7 -4.72 11.59 -3.40
C THR A 7 -5.45 10.33 -3.87
N PHE A 8 -5.05 9.16 -3.34
CA PHE A 8 -5.61 7.86 -3.70
C PHE A 8 -5.53 6.87 -2.54
N ASP A 9 -6.35 5.82 -2.60
CA ASP A 9 -6.45 4.78 -1.59
C ASP A 9 -5.87 3.45 -2.07
N ILE A 10 -5.14 2.75 -1.20
CA ILE A 10 -4.70 1.36 -1.44
C ILE A 10 -5.28 0.45 -0.37
N ALA A 11 -6.13 -0.50 -0.78
CA ALA A 11 -6.65 -1.55 0.11
C ALA A 11 -5.51 -2.45 0.63
N HIS A 12 -5.53 -2.78 1.92
CA HIS A 12 -4.48 -3.56 2.57
C HIS A 12 -4.99 -4.84 3.23
N ASN A 13 -6.17 -5.31 2.83
CA ASN A 13 -6.83 -6.50 3.38
C ASN A 13 -6.88 -7.68 2.40
N ASN A 14 -6.70 -7.42 1.11
CA ASN A 14 -6.89 -8.38 0.04
C ASN A 14 -5.84 -8.15 -1.03
N PHE A 15 -4.95 -9.13 -1.20
CA PHE A 15 -3.86 -9.07 -2.16
C PHE A 15 -4.10 -10.12 -3.24
N TYR A 16 -4.06 -9.68 -4.49
CA TYR A 16 -4.20 -10.56 -5.63
C TYR A 16 -2.83 -11.08 -6.05
N PRO A 17 -2.62 -12.41 -6.12
CA PRO A 17 -1.39 -12.96 -6.65
C PRO A 17 -1.27 -12.57 -8.13
N ILE A 18 -0.07 -12.19 -8.57
CA ILE A 18 0.20 -11.88 -9.97
C ILE A 18 0.98 -13.07 -10.54
N PRO A 19 0.37 -13.93 -11.38
CA PRO A 19 0.94 -15.22 -11.79
C PRO A 19 2.34 -15.13 -12.42
N LYS A 20 2.67 -14.01 -13.09
CA LYS A 20 3.98 -13.79 -13.72
C LYS A 20 5.13 -13.56 -12.73
N PHE A 21 4.81 -13.16 -11.49
CA PHE A 21 5.77 -12.95 -10.41
C PHE A 21 5.75 -14.08 -9.37
N ASP A 22 4.75 -14.96 -9.45
CA ASP A 22 4.61 -16.13 -8.60
C ASP A 22 5.50 -17.25 -9.15
N LYS A 23 6.78 -17.25 -8.75
CA LYS A 23 7.82 -18.15 -9.30
C LYS A 23 7.73 -19.58 -8.75
N GLY A 24 6.59 -20.24 -8.96
CA GLY A 24 6.37 -21.64 -8.55
C GLY A 24 6.08 -21.80 -7.06
N PRO A 25 6.27 -22.99 -6.45
CA PRO A 25 5.86 -23.31 -5.07
C PRO A 25 6.76 -22.63 -4.01
N GLY A 26 7.02 -21.35 -4.17
CA GLY A 26 7.54 -20.47 -3.14
C GLY A 26 6.44 -20.18 -2.12
N LYS A 27 6.83 -19.97 -0.87
CA LYS A 27 5.93 -19.63 0.23
C LYS A 27 5.09 -18.40 -0.15
N SER A 28 3.81 -18.59 -0.44
CA SER A 28 2.87 -17.48 -0.59
C SER A 28 2.83 -16.68 0.71
N LEU A 29 3.10 -15.37 0.62
CA LEU A 29 3.02 -14.49 1.78
C LEU A 29 1.55 -14.35 2.18
N SER A 30 1.29 -14.39 3.49
CA SER A 30 -0.03 -14.07 4.02
C SER A 30 -0.39 -12.61 3.74
N ASN A 31 -1.69 -12.30 3.73
CA ASN A 31 -2.16 -10.91 3.60
C ASN A 31 -1.57 -10.01 4.69
N ASN A 32 -1.28 -10.54 5.87
CA ASN A 32 -0.69 -9.76 6.97
C ASN A 32 0.79 -9.43 6.71
N GLU A 33 1.56 -10.37 6.16
CA GLU A 33 2.95 -10.13 5.74
C GLU A 33 3.01 -9.10 4.60
N LEU A 34 2.12 -9.22 3.61
CA LEU A 34 2.01 -8.27 2.50
C LEU A 34 1.59 -6.87 2.98
N LYS A 35 0.63 -6.78 3.91
CA LYS A 35 0.26 -5.52 4.58
C LYS A 35 1.45 -4.88 5.28
N HIS A 36 2.24 -5.65 6.02
CA HIS A 36 3.43 -5.15 6.71
C HIS A 36 4.47 -4.62 5.72
N LEU A 37 4.73 -5.36 4.65
CA LEU A 37 5.66 -4.97 3.60
C LEU A 37 5.21 -3.66 2.92
N LEU A 38 3.93 -3.58 2.55
CA LEU A 38 3.33 -2.37 1.97
C LEU A 38 3.49 -1.17 2.92
N GLY A 39 3.18 -1.35 4.20
CA GLY A 39 3.35 -0.32 5.22
C GLY A 39 4.80 0.18 5.32
N HIS A 40 5.78 -0.72 5.25
CA HIS A 40 7.20 -0.36 5.28
C HIS A 40 7.63 0.44 4.04
N VAL A 41 7.15 0.08 2.85
CA VAL A 41 7.41 0.84 1.62
C VAL A 41 6.81 2.25 1.70
N LEU A 42 5.54 2.34 2.13
CA LEU A 42 4.85 3.63 2.31
C LEU A 42 5.54 4.52 3.35
N TYR A 43 6.00 3.94 4.46
CA TYR A 43 6.78 4.66 5.47
C TYR A 43 8.06 5.24 4.88
N ARG A 44 8.80 4.45 4.08
CA ARG A 44 10.03 4.92 3.41
C ARG A 44 9.74 6.06 2.42
N LEU A 45 8.65 6.00 1.66
CA LEU A 45 8.24 7.07 0.75
C LEU A 45 7.88 8.36 1.50
N ARG A 46 7.19 8.23 2.64
CA ARG A 46 6.92 9.35 3.54
C ARG A 46 8.19 9.98 4.09
N MET A 47 9.16 9.16 4.53
CA MET A 47 10.46 9.64 5.00
C MET A 47 11.25 10.38 3.92
N GLN A 48 11.07 10.00 2.65
CA GLN A 48 11.62 10.71 1.48
C GLN A 48 10.82 11.96 1.11
N LYS A 49 9.80 12.34 1.89
CA LYS A 49 8.88 13.45 1.61
C LYS A 49 8.18 13.33 0.25
N LYS A 50 7.95 12.11 -0.24
CA LYS A 50 7.25 11.85 -1.50
C LYS A 50 5.73 11.77 -1.33
N CYS A 51 5.26 11.42 -0.14
CA CYS A 51 3.84 11.34 0.16
C CYS A 51 3.54 11.52 1.64
N TRP A 52 2.27 11.75 1.93
CA TRP A 52 1.62 11.60 3.23
C TRP A 52 0.77 10.35 3.22
N VAL A 53 0.72 9.67 4.37
CA VAL A 53 -0.02 8.41 4.52
C VAL A 53 -0.82 8.49 5.80
N LEU A 54 -2.14 8.31 5.68
CA LEU A 54 -3.10 8.20 6.77
C LEU A 54 -3.65 6.77 6.77
N ILE A 55 -3.80 6.20 7.96
CA ILE A 55 -4.43 4.90 8.15
C ILE A 55 -5.82 5.18 8.69
N GLU A 56 -6.85 4.78 7.96
CA GLU A 56 -8.22 4.91 8.41
C GLU A 56 -8.64 3.59 9.07
N GLU A 57 -8.65 3.46 10.39
CA GLU A 57 -8.90 2.12 11.00
C GLU A 57 -10.26 1.51 10.64
N ASN A 58 -11.25 2.36 10.33
CA ASN A 58 -12.58 1.93 9.87
C ASN A 58 -12.63 1.50 8.39
N GLN A 59 -11.70 1.99 7.56
CA GLN A 59 -11.62 1.67 6.14
C GLN A 59 -10.31 0.93 5.90
N ARG A 60 -10.34 -0.33 5.47
CA ARG A 60 -9.15 -1.20 5.38
C ARG A 60 -8.17 -0.80 4.24
N CYS A 61 -7.83 0.48 4.14
CA CYS A 61 -7.09 1.16 3.11
C CYS A 61 -6.07 2.14 3.71
N TYR A 62 -4.98 2.36 2.99
CA TYR A 62 -4.07 3.47 3.22
C TYR A 62 -4.51 4.64 2.36
N HIS A 63 -4.80 5.78 2.98
CA HIS A 63 -5.09 7.02 2.28
C HIS A 63 -3.78 7.77 2.03
N ILE A 64 -3.41 7.93 0.76
CA ILE A 64 -2.11 8.43 0.34
C ILE A 64 -2.29 9.72 -0.42
N THR A 65 -1.55 10.76 -0.03
CA THR A 65 -1.45 12.02 -0.78
C THR A 65 -0.02 12.22 -1.23
N SER A 66 0.24 12.21 -2.54
CA SER A 66 1.55 12.50 -3.12
C SER A 66 1.88 13.98 -3.01
N ASN A 67 3.14 14.28 -2.71
CA ASN A 67 3.65 15.63 -2.86
C ASN A 67 3.98 15.83 -4.35
N SER A 68 3.35 16.84 -4.96
CA SER A 68 3.63 17.27 -6.34
C SER A 68 5.06 17.77 -6.50
#